data_AF-A0A944J175-F1
#
_entry.id   AF-A0A944J175-F1
#
_cell.length_a   1.000
_cell.length_b   1.000
_cell.length_c   1.000
_cell.angle_alpha   90.00
_cell.angle_beta   90.00
_cell.angle_gamma   90.00
#
_symmetry.space_group_name_H-M   'P 1'
#
loop_
_entity.id
_entity.type
_entity.pdbx_description
1 polymer ?
#
loop_
_entity_poly.entity_id
_entity_poly.type
_entity_poly.pdbx_seq_one_letter_code
_entity_poly.pdbx_strand_id
1 'polypeptide(L)' 'MEFVVGGMAITTVGSDGDDRAIEFRVTSEDAAEPGHFAIHRDHDKGWEAARLTVDPDSGSLPVAAVEWAVEFAREYL' A
#
# COMPACT_ATOMS: atom_id res chain seq x y z
N MET A 1 -1.45 10.25 -5.92
CA MET A 1 -2.78 9.76 -6.37
C MET A 1 -3.57 9.39 -5.14
N GLU A 2 -4.91 9.50 -5.16
CA GLU A 2 -5.76 9.16 -4.01
C GLU A 2 -6.87 8.20 -4.45
N PHE A 3 -7.14 7.20 -3.61
CA PHE A 3 -8.19 6.20 -3.79
C PHE A 3 -9.10 6.18 -2.57
N VAL A 4 -10.41 6.23 -2.76
CA VAL A 4 -11.40 6.15 -1.68
C VAL A 4 -12.06 4.77 -1.70
N VAL A 5 -11.96 4.04 -0.58
CA VAL A 5 -12.44 2.66 -0.46
C VAL A 5 -13.19 2.55 0.87
N GLY A 6 -14.50 2.28 0.84
CA GLY A 6 -15.27 1.93 2.05
C GLY A 6 -15.12 2.87 3.26
N GLY A 7 -14.92 4.18 3.05
CA GLY A 7 -14.76 5.16 4.14
C GLY A 7 -13.32 5.47 4.56
N MET A 8 -12.32 4.86 3.91
CA MET A 8 -10.91 5.24 4.05
C MET A 8 -10.37 5.83 2.76
N ALA A 9 -9.37 6.68 2.88
CA ALA A 9 -8.59 7.22 1.77
C ALA A 9 -7.18 6.58 1.79
N ILE A 10 -6.73 6.15 0.62
CA ILE A 10 -5.40 5.60 0.37
C ILE A 10 -4.68 6.55 -0.57
N THR A 11 -3.62 7.18 -0.08
CA THR A 11 -2.88 8.22 -0.80
C THR A 11 -1.47 7.76 -1.10
N THR A 12 -1.04 7.84 -2.35
CA THR A 12 0.37 7.62 -2.73
C THR A 12 1.24 8.71 -2.12
N VAL A 13 2.26 8.31 -1.36
CA VAL A 13 3.21 9.21 -0.69
C VAL A 13 4.44 9.48 -1.57
N GLY A 14 4.92 8.44 -2.25
CA GLY A 14 6.03 8.52 -3.20
C GLY A 14 6.34 7.14 -3.80
N SER A 15 7.19 7.12 -4.83
CA SER A 15 7.94 5.92 -5.18
C SER A 15 9.36 6.06 -4.65
N ASP A 16 9.98 4.95 -4.23
CA ASP A 16 11.44 4.98 -4.10
C ASP A 16 12.00 5.35 -5.48
N GLY A 17 13.04 6.18 -5.55
CA GLY A 17 13.48 6.79 -6.81
C GLY A 17 13.93 5.82 -7.93
N ASP A 18 13.79 4.51 -7.71
CA ASP A 18 14.04 3.42 -8.65
C ASP A 18 12.74 2.67 -9.07
N ASP A 19 11.56 3.22 -8.75
CA ASP A 19 10.22 2.67 -9.05
C ASP A 19 10.00 1.21 -8.60
N ARG A 20 10.77 0.75 -7.62
CA ARG A 20 10.67 -0.61 -7.08
C ARG A 20 9.61 -0.71 -6.01
N ALA A 21 9.33 0.38 -5.31
CA ALA A 21 8.32 0.45 -4.28
C ALA A 21 7.39 1.64 -4.50
N ILE A 22 6.10 1.41 -4.27
CA ILE A 22 5.10 2.47 -4.17
C ILE A 22 4.62 2.53 -2.73
N GLU A 23 4.78 3.70 -2.12
CA GLU A 23 4.39 3.95 -0.73
C GLU A 23 2.99 4.56 -0.65
N PHE A 24 2.22 4.08 0.32
CA PHE A 24 0.84 4.47 0.56
C PHE A 24 0.62 4.84 2.02
N ARG A 25 -0.13 5.92 2.21
CA ARG A 25 -0.69 6.34 3.48
C ARG A 25 -2.18 6.07 3.48
N VAL A 26 -2.67 5.48 4.57
CA VAL A 26 -4.09 5.19 4.78
C VAL A 26 -4.62 6.07 5.89
N THR A 27 -5.71 6.79 5.61
CA THR A 27 -6.48 7.54 6.60
C THR A 27 -7.91 7.04 6.62
N SER A 28 -8.47 6.82 7.81
CA SER A 28 -9.84 6.39 8.02
C SER A 28 -10.42 7.17 9.19
N GLU A 29 -11.73 7.44 9.16
CA GLU A 29 -12.41 8.12 10.28
C GLU A 29 -12.37 7.29 11.58
N ASP A 30 -12.24 5.97 11.47
CA ASP A 30 -12.20 5.04 12.60
C ASP A 30 -10.79 4.86 13.21
N ALA A 31 -9.76 5.42 12.57
CA ALA A 31 -8.36 5.25 12.99
C ALA A 31 -7.80 6.52 13.63
N ALA A 32 -7.22 6.38 14.82
CA ALA A 32 -6.60 7.50 15.53
C ALA A 32 -5.32 8.02 14.84
N GLU A 33 -4.57 7.13 14.20
CA GLU A 33 -3.34 7.44 13.49
C GLU A 33 -3.38 6.85 12.07
N PRO A 34 -2.75 7.51 11.09
CA PRO A 34 -2.65 7.00 9.74
C PRO A 34 -1.76 5.75 9.66
N GLY A 35 -2.22 4.74 8.95
CA GLY A 35 -1.40 3.57 8.62
C GLY A 35 -0.53 3.83 7.40
N HIS A 36 0.62 3.16 7.34
CA HIS A 36 1.55 3.26 6.21
C HIS A 36 1.98 1.88 5.74
N PHE A 37 1.97 1.68 4.43
CA PHE A 37 2.49 0.46 3.80
C PHE A 37 3.13 0.78 2.46
N ALA A 38 3.92 -0.17 1.96
CA ALA A 38 4.51 -0.10 0.63
C ALA A 38 4.27 -1.42 -0.12
N ILE A 39 4.10 -1.32 -1.43
CA ILE A 39 4.08 -2.48 -2.34
C ILE A 39 5.37 -2.46 -3.15
N HIS A 40 6.12 -3.54 -3.06
CA HIS A 40 7.39 -3.73 -3.75
C HIS A 40 7.19 -4.65 -4.94
N ARG A 41 7.68 -4.27 -6.12
CA ARG A 41 7.88 -5.19 -7.24
C ARG A 41 9.14 -6.01 -6.98
N ASP A 42 8.97 -7.32 -6.90
CA ASP A 42 10.08 -8.26 -6.76
C ASP A 42 10.28 -8.97 -8.10
N HIS A 43 11.47 -8.78 -8.67
CA HIS A 43 11.88 -9.36 -9.95
C HIS A 43 12.86 -10.52 -9.75
N ASP A 44 12.99 -11.07 -8.54
CA ASP A 44 13.94 -12.14 -8.28
C ASP A 44 13.52 -13.48 -8.94
N LYS A 45 14.51 -14.13 -9.58
CA LYS A 45 14.46 -15.51 -10.06
C LYS A 45 13.37 -15.87 -11.10
N GLY A 46 12.93 -14.91 -11.91
CA GLY A 46 12.14 -15.18 -13.12
C GLY A 46 10.63 -15.34 -12.88
N TRP A 47 10.13 -14.86 -11.74
CA TRP A 47 8.72 -14.71 -11.45
C TRP A 47 8.46 -13.25 -11.08
N GLU A 48 7.43 -12.64 -11.65
CA GLU A 48 6.95 -11.34 -11.19
C GLU A 48 6.14 -11.56 -9.91
N ALA A 49 6.63 -11.02 -8.80
CA ALA A 49 5.95 -11.10 -7.51
C ALA A 49 5.82 -9.69 -6.91
N ALA A 50 4.81 -9.50 -6.07
CA ALA A 50 4.65 -8.28 -5.30
C ALA A 50 4.73 -8.61 -3.80
N ARG A 51 5.46 -7.79 -3.04
CA ARG A 51 5.54 -7.89 -1.59
C ARG A 51 4.93 -6.66 -0.94
N LEU A 52 4.01 -6.86 -0.01
CA LEU A 52 3.46 -5.80 0.83
C LEU A 52 4.26 -5.72 2.14
N THR A 53 4.70 -4.53 2.51
CA THR A 53 5.35 -4.24 3.81
C THR A 53 4.58 -3.17 4.55
N VAL A 54 4.33 -3.37 5.84
CA VAL A 54 3.67 -2.41 6.72
C VAL A 54 4.73 -1.75 7.60
N ASP A 55 4.64 -0.43 7.76
CA ASP A 55 5.51 0.30 8.68
C ASP A 55 5.11 -0.03 10.14
N PRO A 56 6.01 -0.63 10.94
CA PRO A 56 5.70 -1.03 12.31
C PRO A 56 5.40 0.14 13.25
N ASP A 57 5.86 1.35 12.91
CA ASP A 57 5.64 2.55 13.71
C ASP A 57 4.38 3.32 13.26
N SER A 58 3.65 2.79 12.27
CA SER A 58 2.42 3.41 11.75
C SER A 58 1.15 2.96 12.45
N GLY A 59 0.06 3.70 12.22
CA GLY A 59 -1.26 3.34 12.70
C GLY A 59 -1.76 2.00 12.11
N SER A 60 -2.80 1.44 12.74
CA SER A 60 -3.40 0.18 12.28
C SER A 60 -3.96 0.30 10.85
N LEU A 61 -3.74 -0.73 10.03
CA LEU A 61 -4.30 -0.81 8.68
C LEU A 61 -5.62 -1.60 8.70
N PRO A 62 -6.71 -1.03 8.17
CA PRO A 62 -7.94 -1.78 7.94
C PRO A 62 -7.70 -2.97 7.00
N VAL A 63 -8.39 -4.09 7.23
CA VAL A 63 -8.30 -5.27 6.33
C VAL A 63 -8.64 -4.90 4.88
N ALA A 64 -9.64 -4.03 4.68
CA ALA A 64 -10.00 -3.53 3.37
C ALA A 64 -8.83 -2.84 2.64
N ALA A 65 -7.88 -2.22 3.37
CA ALA A 65 -6.73 -1.57 2.76
C ALA A 65 -5.75 -2.61 2.22
N VAL A 66 -5.62 -3.74 2.92
CA VAL A 66 -4.81 -4.88 2.49
C VAL A 66 -5.44 -5.56 1.27
N GLU A 67 -6.76 -5.76 1.28
CA GLU A 67 -7.49 -6.32 0.13
C GLU A 67 -7.34 -5.42 -1.11
N TRP A 68 -7.51 -4.11 -0.94
CA TRP A 68 -7.27 -3.14 -2.01
C TRP A 68 -5.83 -3.22 -2.53
N ALA A 69 -4.83 -3.31 -1.65
CA ALA A 69 -3.43 -3.37 -2.05
C ALA A 69 -3.10 -4.63 -2.87
N VAL A 70 -3.74 -5.76 -2.56
CA VAL A 70 -3.61 -7.00 -3.34
C VAL A 70 -4.18 -6.84 -4.74
N GLU A 71 -5.38 -6.27 -4.88
CA GLU A 71 -5.98 -6.03 -6.20
C GLU A 71 -5.20 -4.98 -7.00
N PHE A 72 -4.72 -3.92 -6.35
CA PHE A 72 -3.85 -2.93 -6.99
C PHE A 72 -2.57 -3.59 -7.53
N ALA A 73 -1.90 -4.41 -6.71
CA ALA A 73 -0.69 -5.11 -7.14
C ALA A 73 -0.97 -6.02 -8.34
N ARG A 74 -2.10 -6.74 -8.33
CA ARG A 74 -2.49 -7.64 -9.41
C ARG A 74 -2.78 -6.92 -10.74
N GLU A 75 -3.31 -5.70 -10.69
CA GLU A 75 -3.72 -4.97 -11.89
C GLU A 75 -2.59 -4.09 -12.46
N TYR A 76 -1.71 -3.57 -11.59
CA TYR A 76 -0.76 -2.52 -11.96
C TYR A 76 0.72 -2.88 -11.79
N LEU A 77 1.06 -4.00 -11.15
CA LEU A 77 2.44 -4.43 -10.94
C LEU A 77 2.75 -5.73 -11.67
#